data_AF-A0A671T8B7-F1
#
_entry.id   AF-A0A671T8B7-F1
#
_cell.length_a   1.000
_cell.length_b   1.000
_cell.length_c   1.000
_cell.angle_alpha   90.00
_cell.angle_beta   90.00
_cell.angle_gamma   90.00
#
_symmetry.space_group_name_H-M   'P 1'
#
loop_
_entity.id
_entity.type
_entity.pdbx_description
1 polymer ?
#
loop_
_entity_poly.entity_id
_entity_poly.type
_entity_poly.pdbx_seq_one_letter_code
_entity_poly.pdbx_strand_id
1 'polypeptide(L)'
;LLSFCEHLGDLLYAPRACNTPKRKEKLKSHHMTPLMDTKKPFLCREYLSGQSAKSGHAVSISLSARSSVRFAHTDIKIPDFSDYRRPEVLDPKKSSQDSGNTRRAFSYLITGSTTVVGVYAAKTVVTQFVSSMSTSADVKSKGNPCLSGTEHKRRLHLRLMSISLSFGTPSTTETWVIVTGVCTHLGCVPIANAGDYGGYYCPCHGSHYDASGRIRKGPTPLNLEVPYYEFPDDDMVIVG
;
A
#
# COMPACT_ATOMS: atom_id res chain seq x y z
N LEU A 1 15.61 -12.15 -0.79
CA LEU A 1 15.37 -12.14 -2.25
C LEU A 1 14.23 -13.07 -2.68
N LEU A 2 13.94 -14.18 -1.96
CA LEU A 2 12.85 -15.09 -2.30
C LEU A 2 11.46 -14.67 -1.77
N SER A 3 11.37 -13.87 -0.69
CA SER A 3 10.08 -13.48 -0.07
C SER A 3 9.33 -12.35 -0.77
N PHE A 4 9.90 -11.72 -1.81
CA PHE A 4 9.25 -10.61 -2.54
C PHE A 4 8.46 -11.09 -3.78
N CYS A 5 8.53 -12.39 -4.12
CA CYS A 5 7.97 -12.92 -5.35
C CYS A 5 6.50 -13.41 -5.19
N GLU A 6 6.01 -13.61 -3.96
CA GLU A 6 4.67 -14.16 -3.72
C GLU A 6 3.54 -13.10 -3.72
N HIS A 7 3.84 -11.81 -3.64
CA HIS A 7 2.81 -10.76 -3.61
C HIS A 7 2.48 -10.12 -4.97
N LEU A 8 3.11 -10.58 -6.06
CA LEU A 8 2.86 -10.09 -7.43
C LEU A 8 1.95 -11.03 -8.26
N GLY A 9 1.60 -12.20 -7.74
CA GLY A 9 0.75 -13.19 -8.44
C GLY A 9 -0.74 -12.83 -8.47
N ASP A 10 -1.24 -12.11 -7.46
CA ASP A 10 -2.68 -11.92 -7.26
C ASP A 10 -3.29 -10.74 -8.02
N LEU A 11 -2.49 -9.95 -8.75
CA LEU A 11 -2.95 -8.76 -9.48
C LEU A 11 -3.16 -8.98 -10.99
N LEU A 12 -2.85 -10.17 -11.54
CA LEU A 12 -2.91 -10.42 -12.99
C LEU A 12 -4.00 -11.39 -13.45
N TYR A 13 -4.87 -11.90 -12.58
CA TYR A 13 -5.98 -12.77 -13.02
C TYR A 13 -7.29 -12.50 -12.29
N ALA A 14 -8.10 -11.59 -12.84
CA ALA A 14 -9.52 -11.48 -12.51
C ALA A 14 -10.34 -11.26 -13.80
N PRO A 15 -11.21 -12.21 -14.21
CA PRO A 15 -12.15 -11.99 -15.29
C PRO A 15 -13.27 -11.05 -14.79
N ARG A 16 -13.26 -9.78 -15.20
CA ARG A 16 -14.38 -8.85 -14.93
C ARG A 16 -15.54 -9.14 -15.86
N ALA A 17 -16.52 -9.89 -15.36
CA ALA A 17 -17.91 -9.77 -15.79
C ALA A 17 -18.45 -8.41 -15.30
N CYS A 18 -18.80 -7.52 -16.23
CA CYS A 18 -19.32 -6.20 -15.91
C CYS A 18 -20.85 -6.26 -15.83
N ASN A 19 -21.38 -6.30 -14.61
CA ASN A 19 -22.77 -5.99 -14.30
C ASN A 19 -22.76 -4.65 -13.55
N THR A 20 -23.36 -3.59 -14.11
CA THR A 20 -23.50 -2.30 -13.42
C THR A 20 -24.98 -1.89 -13.31
N PRO A 21 -25.37 -1.23 -12.20
CA PRO A 21 -26.77 -1.00 -11.84
C PRO A 21 -27.32 0.28 -12.49
N LYS A 22 -28.61 0.28 -12.80
CA LYS A 22 -29.36 1.44 -13.31
C LYS A 22 -29.47 2.54 -12.25
N ARG A 23 -28.94 3.73 -12.53
CA ARG A 23 -29.30 4.97 -11.83
C ARG A 23 -29.78 5.99 -12.87
N LYS A 24 -31.04 6.43 -12.76
CA LYS A 24 -31.64 7.46 -13.60
C LYS A 24 -31.23 8.82 -13.05
N GLU A 25 -30.52 9.61 -13.84
CA GLU A 25 -30.37 11.04 -13.63
C GLU A 25 -30.70 11.78 -14.92
N LYS A 26 -31.63 12.73 -14.81
CA LYS A 26 -32.29 13.42 -15.91
C LYS A 26 -31.58 14.75 -16.12
N LEU A 27 -30.66 14.81 -17.07
CA LEU A 27 -30.06 16.07 -17.51
C LEU A 27 -30.58 16.45 -18.90
N LYS A 28 -31.19 17.64 -18.96
CA LYS A 28 -31.90 18.21 -20.10
C LYS A 28 -30.92 19.13 -20.85
N SER A 29 -30.54 18.80 -22.08
CA SER A 29 -29.86 19.74 -22.98
C SER A 29 -30.63 19.82 -24.30
N HIS A 30 -30.89 21.06 -24.72
CA HIS A 30 -31.66 21.39 -25.91
C HIS A 30 -30.80 21.34 -27.18
N HIS A 31 -31.31 20.62 -28.18
CA HIS A 31 -31.35 20.94 -29.61
C HIS A 31 -30.03 21.10 -30.42
N MET A 32 -29.72 20.13 -31.30
CA MET A 32 -30.10 20.19 -32.73
C MET A 32 -29.47 18.98 -33.47
N THR A 33 -30.23 17.90 -33.64
CA THR A 33 -29.88 16.79 -34.53
C THR A 33 -30.81 16.85 -35.74
N PRO A 34 -30.29 16.83 -36.99
CA PRO A 34 -31.16 16.69 -38.15
C PRO A 34 -31.88 15.34 -38.04
N LEU A 35 -33.21 15.39 -38.10
CA LEU A 35 -34.09 14.23 -38.00
C LEU A 35 -33.93 13.39 -39.27
N MET A 36 -32.95 12.50 -39.29
CA MET A 36 -32.84 11.43 -40.28
C MET A 36 -33.77 10.30 -39.83
N ASP A 37 -34.96 10.28 -40.41
CA ASP A 37 -35.98 9.24 -40.23
C ASP A 37 -35.48 7.91 -40.81
N THR A 38 -35.00 7.02 -39.95
CA THR A 38 -34.47 5.69 -40.32
C THR A 38 -35.56 4.70 -40.76
N LYS A 39 -36.85 5.10 -40.76
CA LYS A 39 -37.95 4.28 -41.28
C LYS A 39 -38.34 4.61 -42.72
N LYS A 40 -37.72 5.62 -43.34
CA LYS A 40 -37.88 5.85 -44.78
C LYS A 40 -36.68 5.26 -45.51
N PRO A 41 -36.90 4.35 -46.49
CA PRO A 41 -35.82 3.90 -47.34
C PRO A 41 -35.24 5.12 -48.05
N PHE A 42 -34.05 5.52 -47.63
CA PHE A 42 -33.19 6.41 -48.40
C PHE A 42 -32.89 5.66 -49.70
N LEU A 43 -33.02 6.35 -50.83
CA LEU A 43 -33.03 5.85 -52.21
C LEU A 43 -34.44 5.62 -52.74
N CYS A 44 -34.91 6.65 -53.45
CA CYS A 44 -35.84 6.54 -54.55
C CYS A 44 -35.62 5.22 -55.31
N ARG A 45 -36.52 4.27 -55.09
CA ARG A 45 -37.01 3.46 -56.20
C ARG A 45 -37.97 4.35 -56.99
N GLU A 46 -37.42 5.41 -57.59
CA GLU A 46 -38.02 5.96 -58.79
C GLU A 46 -37.76 4.89 -59.86
N TYR A 47 -38.66 3.90 -59.90
CA TYR A 47 -39.08 3.44 -61.20
C TYR A 47 -39.33 4.69 -62.04
N LEU A 48 -38.77 4.76 -63.25
CA LEU A 48 -39.25 5.65 -64.31
C LEU A 48 -40.73 5.32 -64.56
N SER A 49 -41.58 5.80 -63.68
CA SER A 49 -43.02 5.89 -63.81
C SER A 49 -43.32 7.36 -63.62
N GLY A 50 -42.91 8.16 -64.61
CA GLY A 50 -43.50 9.47 -64.80
C GLY A 50 -45.00 9.26 -65.00
N GLN A 51 -45.79 9.41 -63.93
CA GLN A 51 -47.23 9.49 -64.06
C GLN A 51 -47.53 10.86 -64.67
N SER A 52 -47.76 10.88 -65.98
CA SER A 52 -48.32 12.04 -66.66
C SER A 52 -49.69 12.35 -66.06
N ALA A 53 -49.93 13.62 -65.77
CA ALA A 53 -51.18 14.09 -65.22
C ALA A 53 -52.35 13.81 -66.19
N LYS A 54 -53.33 13.04 -65.69
CA LYS A 54 -54.75 12.98 -66.06
C LYS A 54 -55.11 12.61 -67.52
N SER A 55 -55.98 11.58 -67.61
CA SER A 55 -56.74 11.08 -68.77
C SER A 55 -55.98 10.53 -69.98
N GLY A 56 -55.82 9.19 -70.02
CA GLY A 56 -55.40 8.42 -71.21
C GLY A 56 -54.87 7.02 -70.86
N HIS A 57 -54.93 6.06 -71.78
CA HIS A 57 -54.36 4.72 -71.59
C HIS A 57 -52.82 4.80 -71.43
N ALA A 58 -52.32 4.34 -70.28
CA ALA A 58 -50.90 4.33 -69.98
C ALA A 58 -50.31 2.93 -70.24
N VAL A 59 -49.37 2.85 -71.19
CA VAL A 59 -48.54 1.66 -71.39
C VAL A 59 -47.27 1.83 -70.55
N SER A 60 -47.00 0.88 -69.65
CA SER A 60 -45.76 0.85 -68.87
C SER A 60 -44.80 -0.16 -69.47
N ILE A 61 -43.55 0.25 -69.72
CA ILE A 61 -42.45 -0.63 -70.12
C ILE A 61 -41.48 -0.67 -68.94
N SER A 62 -41.24 -1.86 -68.39
CA SER A 62 -40.29 -2.06 -67.30
C SER A 62 -39.02 -2.72 -67.83
N LEU A 63 -37.89 -2.00 -67.78
CA LEU A 63 -36.58 -2.56 -68.11
C LEU A 63 -36.10 -3.43 -66.95
N SER A 64 -35.99 -4.74 -67.19
CA SER A 64 -35.50 -5.71 -66.20
C SER A 64 -33.98 -5.65 -66.09
N ALA A 65 -33.44 -4.59 -65.49
CA ALA A 65 -32.02 -4.46 -65.16
C ALA A 65 -31.79 -4.82 -63.68
N ARG A 66 -30.80 -5.68 -63.39
CA ARG A 66 -30.35 -5.94 -62.01
C ARG A 66 -29.73 -4.65 -61.45
N SER A 67 -30.40 -4.01 -60.48
CA SER A 67 -29.78 -2.95 -59.69
C SER A 67 -28.85 -3.58 -58.64
N SER A 68 -27.56 -3.22 -58.68
CA SER A 68 -26.58 -3.59 -57.65
C SER A 68 -26.58 -2.53 -56.55
N VAL A 69 -26.86 -2.92 -55.31
CA VAL A 69 -26.76 -2.03 -54.15
C VAL A 69 -25.28 -1.92 -53.75
N ARG A 70 -24.64 -0.77 -53.99
CA ARG A 70 -23.35 -0.44 -53.39
C ARG A 70 -23.58 0.11 -51.98
N PHE A 71 -22.97 -0.49 -50.99
CA PHE A 71 -23.03 0.02 -49.63
C PHE A 71 -21.96 1.09 -49.43
N ALA A 72 -22.30 2.24 -48.85
CA ALA A 72 -21.34 3.34 -48.62
C ALA A 72 -20.10 2.92 -47.79
N HIS A 73 -20.19 1.83 -47.01
CA HIS A 73 -19.06 1.32 -46.23
C HIS A 73 -17.99 0.62 -47.08
N THR A 74 -18.28 0.24 -48.34
CA THR A 74 -17.27 -0.37 -49.24
C THR A 74 -16.34 0.66 -49.86
N ASP A 75 -16.71 1.95 -49.82
CA ASP A 75 -15.93 3.05 -50.39
C ASP A 75 -14.96 3.69 -49.38
N ILE A 76 -15.02 3.27 -48.11
CA ILE A 76 -14.05 3.67 -47.09
C ILE A 76 -12.74 2.90 -47.32
N LYS A 77 -11.68 3.64 -47.64
CA LYS A 77 -10.32 3.13 -47.68
C LYS A 77 -9.60 3.53 -46.40
N ILE A 78 -8.88 2.60 -45.81
CA ILE A 78 -7.98 2.89 -44.70
C ILE A 78 -6.86 3.78 -45.28
N PRO A 79 -6.60 4.96 -44.71
CA PRO A 79 -5.50 5.80 -45.17
C PRO A 79 -4.15 5.11 -44.93
N ASP A 80 -3.14 5.52 -45.67
CA ASP A 80 -1.79 5.00 -45.45
C ASP A 80 -1.23 5.54 -44.12
N PHE A 81 -0.61 4.65 -43.35
CA PHE A 81 0.03 4.94 -42.05
C PHE A 81 1.52 4.62 -42.07
N SER A 82 2.13 4.52 -43.26
CA SER A 82 3.57 4.25 -43.42
C SER A 82 4.44 5.17 -42.56
N ASP A 83 4.13 6.46 -42.51
CA ASP A 83 4.88 7.45 -41.72
C ASP A 83 4.88 7.19 -40.20
N TYR A 84 3.80 6.63 -39.66
CA TYR A 84 3.67 6.33 -38.22
C TYR A 84 4.07 4.89 -37.86
N ARG A 85 4.31 4.04 -38.86
CA ARG A 85 4.63 2.63 -38.64
C ARG A 85 6.08 2.48 -38.21
N ARG A 86 6.31 1.55 -37.30
CA ARG A 86 7.66 1.09 -37.00
C ARG A 86 8.27 0.45 -38.25
N PRO A 87 9.59 0.57 -38.45
CA PRO A 87 10.24 0.10 -39.67
C PRO A 87 10.02 -1.39 -39.94
N GLU A 88 9.90 -2.19 -38.89
CA GLU A 88 9.69 -3.64 -38.94
C GLU A 88 8.32 -4.07 -39.53
N VAL A 89 7.35 -3.15 -39.68
CA VAL A 89 5.98 -3.42 -40.19
C VAL A 89 5.56 -2.49 -41.33
N LEU A 90 6.54 -1.86 -41.98
CA LEU A 90 6.33 -1.05 -43.19
C LEU A 90 5.97 -1.93 -44.40
N ASP A 91 6.63 -3.08 -44.55
CA ASP A 91 6.41 -3.99 -45.69
C ASP A 91 5.09 -4.76 -45.54
N PRO A 92 4.10 -4.57 -46.43
CA PRO A 92 2.81 -5.27 -46.37
C PRO A 92 2.88 -6.75 -46.75
N LYS A 93 3.97 -7.20 -47.39
CA LYS A 93 4.15 -8.61 -47.79
C LYS A 93 4.80 -9.47 -46.71
N LYS A 94 5.36 -8.84 -45.66
CA LYS A 94 5.98 -9.51 -44.52
C LYS A 94 5.01 -9.69 -43.35
N SER A 95 5.07 -10.84 -42.69
CA SER A 95 4.29 -11.08 -41.48
C SER A 95 4.71 -10.15 -40.34
N SER A 96 3.73 -9.55 -39.65
CA SER A 96 3.97 -8.73 -38.46
C SER A 96 4.17 -9.54 -37.17
N GLN A 97 4.02 -10.87 -37.24
CA GLN A 97 4.18 -11.75 -36.08
C GLN A 97 5.65 -11.91 -35.69
N ASP A 98 6.57 -11.94 -36.66
CA ASP A 98 8.00 -12.13 -36.41
C ASP A 98 8.60 -11.00 -35.55
N SER A 99 8.10 -9.77 -35.73
CA SER A 99 8.47 -8.59 -34.94
C SER A 99 7.49 -8.27 -33.80
N GLY A 100 6.50 -9.13 -33.55
CA GLY A 100 5.48 -8.90 -32.52
C GLY A 100 6.08 -8.88 -31.12
N ASN A 101 6.91 -9.86 -30.81
CA ASN A 101 7.51 -10.04 -29.48
C ASN A 101 8.54 -8.95 -29.17
N THR A 102 9.40 -8.59 -30.12
CA THR A 102 10.44 -7.55 -29.94
C THR A 102 9.81 -6.18 -29.64
N ARG A 103 8.75 -5.80 -30.36
CA ARG A 103 8.03 -4.53 -30.15
C ARG A 103 7.35 -4.45 -28.79
N ARG A 104 6.74 -5.54 -28.33
CA ARG A 104 6.10 -5.63 -27.00
C ARG A 104 7.16 -5.64 -25.90
N ALA A 105 8.23 -6.42 -26.06
CA ALA A 105 9.32 -6.51 -25.10
C ALA A 105 9.96 -5.14 -24.86
N PHE A 106 10.21 -4.35 -25.92
CA PHE A 106 10.73 -2.99 -25.78
C PHE A 106 9.80 -2.10 -24.95
N SER A 107 8.50 -2.11 -25.24
CA SER A 107 7.52 -1.33 -24.49
C SER A 107 7.41 -1.78 -23.02
N TYR A 108 7.37 -3.09 -22.76
CA TYR A 108 7.33 -3.62 -21.40
C TYR A 108 8.61 -3.37 -20.62
N LEU A 109 9.77 -3.39 -21.27
CA LEU A 109 11.04 -3.10 -20.62
C LEU A 109 11.07 -1.65 -20.14
N ILE A 110 10.65 -0.69 -20.97
CA ILE A 110 10.58 0.73 -20.58
C ILE A 110 9.58 0.94 -19.44
N THR A 111 8.39 0.36 -19.52
CA THR A 111 7.39 0.48 -18.45
C THR A 111 7.91 -0.17 -17.16
N GLY A 112 8.51 -1.36 -17.26
CA GLY A 112 9.07 -2.09 -16.12
C GLY A 112 10.27 -1.37 -15.47
N SER A 113 11.17 -0.79 -16.26
CA SER A 113 12.29 -0.02 -15.69
C SER A 113 11.81 1.23 -14.98
N THR A 114 10.83 1.93 -15.58
CA THR A 114 10.26 3.16 -15.01
C THR A 114 9.54 2.88 -13.69
N THR A 115 8.78 1.78 -13.61
CA THR A 115 8.07 1.41 -12.38
C THR A 115 9.04 1.04 -11.26
N VAL A 116 10.11 0.30 -11.54
CA VAL A 116 11.13 -0.06 -10.53
C VAL A 116 11.82 1.19 -9.97
N VAL A 117 12.22 2.13 -10.83
CA VAL A 117 12.83 3.39 -10.38
C VAL A 117 11.84 4.22 -9.55
N GLY A 118 10.58 4.30 -9.99
CA GLY A 118 9.52 5.00 -9.25
C GLY A 118 9.27 4.41 -7.86
N VAL A 119 9.22 3.08 -7.75
CA VAL A 119 9.05 2.39 -6.46
C VAL A 119 10.25 2.61 -5.54
N TYR A 120 11.48 2.61 -6.07
CA TYR A 120 12.66 2.88 -5.27
C TYR A 120 12.66 4.32 -4.72
N ALA A 121 12.35 5.30 -5.55
CA ALA A 121 12.22 6.70 -5.13
C ALA A 121 11.10 6.89 -4.09
N ALA A 122 9.95 6.25 -4.29
CA ALA A 122 8.87 6.28 -3.30
C ALA A 122 9.31 5.65 -1.97
N LYS A 123 10.01 4.52 -2.01
CA LYS A 123 10.56 3.86 -0.82
C LYS A 123 11.48 4.80 -0.06
N THR A 124 12.41 5.48 -0.73
CA THR A 124 13.34 6.40 -0.05
C THR A 124 12.60 7.53 0.64
N VAL A 125 11.62 8.15 -0.02
CA VAL A 125 10.82 9.25 0.56
C VAL A 125 10.01 8.78 1.77
N VAL A 126 9.32 7.64 1.66
CA VAL A 126 8.54 7.08 2.77
C VAL A 126 9.43 6.70 3.94
N THR A 127 10.59 6.08 3.68
CA THR A 127 11.53 5.72 4.75
C THR A 127 12.11 6.93 5.46
N GLN A 128 12.37 8.04 4.74
CA GLN A 128 12.81 9.29 5.36
C GLN A 128 11.73 9.87 6.29
N PHE A 129 10.46 9.83 5.86
CA PHE A 129 9.35 10.32 6.69
C PHE A 129 9.18 9.48 7.96
N VAL A 130 9.14 8.15 7.83
CA VAL A 130 9.05 7.24 8.98
C VAL A 130 10.27 7.39 9.90
N SER A 131 11.47 7.52 9.34
CA SER A 131 12.69 7.72 10.13
C SER A 131 12.68 9.04 10.90
N SER A 132 12.04 10.09 10.37
CA SER A 132 11.93 11.37 11.09
C SER A 132 11.00 11.32 12.31
N MET A 133 10.08 10.36 12.34
CA MET A 133 9.22 10.09 13.50
C MET A 133 9.84 9.08 14.48
N SER A 134 10.95 8.44 14.10
CA SER A 134 11.68 7.50 14.97
C SER A 134 12.57 8.24 15.98
N THR A 135 13.15 7.51 16.94
CA THR A 135 14.00 8.09 17.99
C THR A 135 15.14 8.91 17.40
N SER A 136 15.16 10.20 17.72
CA SER A 136 16.20 11.13 17.31
C SER A 136 17.59 10.71 17.82
N ALA A 137 18.63 11.15 17.10
CA ALA A 137 20.02 10.77 17.40
C ALA A 137 20.48 11.20 18.81
N ASP A 138 19.97 12.31 19.35
CA ASP A 138 20.26 12.78 20.70
C ASP A 138 19.75 11.80 21.78
N VAL A 139 18.55 11.24 21.58
CA VAL A 139 17.97 10.22 22.48
C VAL A 139 18.78 8.94 22.42
N LYS A 140 19.25 8.54 21.23
CA LYS A 140 20.10 7.36 21.04
C LYS A 140 21.54 7.57 21.52
N SER A 141 22.03 8.80 21.51
CA SER A 141 23.38 9.16 21.98
C SER A 141 23.53 9.18 23.50
N LYS A 142 22.41 9.08 24.24
CA LYS A 142 22.45 8.85 25.68
C LYS A 142 23.08 7.48 25.92
N GLY A 143 24.40 7.48 26.15
CA GLY A 143 25.17 6.29 26.45
C GLY A 143 24.70 5.63 27.75
N ASN A 144 25.18 4.41 27.96
CA ASN A 144 24.83 3.61 29.13
C ASN A 144 25.14 4.37 30.42
N PRO A 145 24.18 4.53 31.35
CA PRO A 145 24.46 5.15 32.63
C PRO A 145 25.49 4.34 33.41
N CYS A 146 26.62 4.99 33.71
CA CYS A 146 27.59 4.53 34.68
C CYS A 146 27.11 4.89 36.08
N LEU A 147 26.90 3.89 36.93
CA LEU A 147 26.53 4.08 38.33
C LEU A 147 27.76 3.79 39.18
N SER A 148 28.28 4.81 39.85
CA SER A 148 29.29 4.66 40.90
C SER A 148 28.58 4.63 42.25
N GLY A 149 28.80 3.56 43.01
CA GLY A 149 28.17 3.34 44.30
C GLY A 149 28.65 4.36 45.33
N THR A 150 27.85 5.39 45.61
CA THR A 150 28.08 6.25 46.77
C THR A 150 26.92 6.14 47.76
N GLU A 151 27.28 5.71 48.97
CA GLU A 151 26.52 5.57 50.21
C GLU A 151 25.43 4.48 50.32
N HIS A 152 25.74 3.55 51.23
CA HIS A 152 24.84 2.76 52.05
C HIS A 152 23.51 3.47 52.31
N LYS A 153 22.42 2.90 51.80
CA LYS A 153 21.03 3.18 52.21
C LYS A 153 20.32 4.38 51.56
N ARG A 154 20.77 4.91 50.42
CA ARG A 154 19.92 5.75 49.56
C ARG A 154 19.70 5.11 48.19
N ARG A 155 18.48 4.59 47.99
CA ARG A 155 18.01 4.04 46.70
C ARG A 155 17.98 5.18 45.68
N LEU A 156 18.95 5.18 44.76
CA LEU A 156 19.04 6.14 43.67
C LEU A 156 17.89 5.88 42.68
N HIS A 157 16.84 6.71 42.74
CA HIS A 157 15.91 6.85 41.62
C HIS A 157 16.59 7.71 40.55
N LEU A 158 17.23 7.09 39.55
CA LEU A 158 17.66 7.85 38.38
C LEU A 158 16.43 8.36 37.64
N ARG A 159 16.34 9.70 37.49
CA ARG A 159 15.23 10.36 36.79
C ARG A 159 15.05 9.92 35.34
N LEU A 160 16.07 9.31 34.73
CA LEU A 160 16.07 8.95 33.31
C LEU A 160 15.79 7.47 33.02
N MET A 161 15.95 6.59 33.99
CA MET A 161 15.71 5.16 33.84
C MET A 161 15.24 4.69 35.21
N SER A 162 14.03 4.15 35.32
CA SER A 162 13.38 3.78 36.59
C SER A 162 14.09 2.64 37.36
N ILE A 163 15.40 2.46 37.20
CA ILE A 163 16.21 1.42 37.84
C ILE A 163 16.08 1.56 39.36
N SER A 164 15.62 0.49 40.02
CA SER A 164 15.51 0.44 41.46
C SER A 164 16.52 -0.54 42.01
N LEU A 165 17.62 -0.02 42.54
CA LEU A 165 18.66 -0.82 43.18
C LEU A 165 18.21 -1.20 44.60
N SER A 166 18.14 -2.49 44.88
CA SER A 166 17.76 -3.01 46.19
C SER A 166 18.91 -3.80 46.82
N PHE A 167 19.33 -3.36 48.00
CA PHE A 167 20.25 -4.11 48.87
C PHE A 167 19.47 -5.12 49.71
N GLY A 168 19.81 -6.41 49.55
CA GLY A 168 19.42 -7.45 50.51
C GLY A 168 20.39 -7.49 51.69
N THR A 169 19.83 -7.47 52.91
CA THR A 169 20.33 -7.82 54.27
C THR A 169 21.83 -8.14 54.55
N PRO A 170 22.32 -7.89 55.78
CA PRO A 170 23.74 -7.94 56.11
C PRO A 170 24.24 -9.38 56.26
N SER A 171 24.83 -9.94 55.20
CA SER A 171 25.65 -11.14 55.28
C SER A 171 26.88 -10.99 54.38
N THR A 172 27.91 -10.30 54.88
CA THR A 172 29.33 -10.22 54.45
C THR A 172 29.70 -10.10 52.96
N THR A 173 28.74 -10.09 52.05
CA THR A 173 28.85 -9.84 50.61
C THR A 173 27.66 -8.95 50.26
N GLU A 174 27.93 -7.72 49.83
CA GLU A 174 26.90 -6.79 49.41
C GLU A 174 26.21 -7.34 48.15
N THR A 175 24.98 -7.84 48.29
CA THR A 175 24.22 -8.40 47.17
C THR A 175 23.37 -7.32 46.52
N TRP A 176 23.68 -7.01 45.27
CA TRP A 176 22.97 -6.03 44.45
C TRP A 176 21.85 -6.70 43.66
N VAL A 177 20.65 -6.11 43.66
CA VAL A 177 19.56 -6.46 42.75
C VAL A 177 19.27 -5.28 41.85
N ILE A 178 19.53 -5.45 40.55
CA ILE A 178 19.28 -4.46 39.50
C ILE A 178 18.04 -4.88 38.74
N VAL A 179 16.97 -4.09 38.83
CA VAL A 179 15.73 -4.30 38.09
C VAL A 179 15.22 -2.99 37.50
N THR A 180 14.59 -3.08 36.33
CA THR A 180 13.87 -1.99 35.70
C THR A 180 12.59 -1.71 36.46
N GLY A 181 12.46 -0.54 37.10
CA GLY A 181 11.26 -0.11 37.81
C GLY A 181 10.16 0.39 36.88
N VAL A 182 9.88 -0.39 35.83
CA VAL A 182 8.75 -0.21 34.93
C VAL A 182 7.84 -1.42 35.11
N CYS A 183 6.66 -1.19 35.64
CA CYS A 183 5.66 -2.24 35.84
C CYS A 183 5.27 -2.83 34.48
N THR A 184 5.41 -4.15 34.32
CA THR A 184 5.14 -4.85 33.04
C THR A 184 3.65 -4.98 32.71
N HIS A 185 2.76 -4.36 33.51
CA HIS A 185 1.36 -4.21 33.16
C HIS A 185 1.15 -3.11 32.10
N LEU A 186 1.45 -1.85 32.45
CA LEU A 186 1.21 -0.66 31.60
C LEU A 186 2.27 0.43 31.78
N GLY A 187 3.42 0.10 32.37
CA GLY A 187 4.56 1.01 32.46
C GLY A 187 4.58 1.98 33.64
N CYS A 188 3.72 1.81 34.65
CA CYS A 188 3.78 2.62 35.88
C CYS A 188 5.08 2.37 36.68
N VAL A 189 5.52 3.35 37.47
CA VAL A 189 6.66 3.19 38.40
C VAL A 189 6.16 2.52 39.69
N PRO A 190 6.65 1.33 40.05
CA PRO A 190 6.24 0.66 41.28
C PRO A 190 6.96 1.28 42.49
N ILE A 191 6.21 1.46 43.59
CA ILE A 191 6.68 2.05 44.83
C ILE A 191 7.51 1.02 45.60
N ALA A 192 8.70 1.44 46.03
CA ALA A 192 9.61 0.67 46.86
C ALA A 192 9.05 0.32 48.24
N ASN A 193 9.39 -0.86 48.78
CA ASN A 193 9.08 -1.29 50.15
C ASN A 193 7.58 -1.25 50.50
N ALA A 194 6.74 -1.40 49.49
CA ALA A 194 5.30 -1.35 49.61
C ALA A 194 4.68 -2.65 49.08
N GLY A 195 3.48 -2.95 49.56
CA GLY A 195 2.73 -4.14 49.22
C GLY A 195 3.04 -5.36 50.09
N ASP A 196 2.18 -6.37 49.97
CA ASP A 196 2.11 -7.57 50.80
C ASP A 196 3.43 -8.40 50.88
N TYR A 197 4.35 -8.23 49.93
CA TYR A 197 5.56 -9.05 49.78
C TYR A 197 6.87 -8.32 50.06
N GLY A 198 6.82 -7.11 50.65
CA GLY A 198 8.00 -6.36 51.08
C GLY A 198 8.96 -5.96 49.95
N GLY A 199 8.51 -5.98 48.70
CA GLY A 199 9.30 -5.63 47.52
C GLY A 199 8.83 -4.33 46.91
N TYR A 200 7.94 -4.44 45.91
CA TYR A 200 7.43 -3.29 45.18
C TYR A 200 5.92 -3.35 44.98
N TYR A 201 5.26 -2.20 45.00
CA TYR A 201 3.82 -2.08 44.79
C TYR A 201 3.47 -1.07 43.72
N CYS A 202 2.75 -1.50 42.69
CA CYS A 202 2.23 -0.63 41.65
C CYS A 202 0.81 -0.14 42.01
N PRO A 203 0.61 1.15 42.30
CA PRO A 203 -0.69 1.68 42.74
C PRO A 203 -1.74 1.74 41.61
N CYS A 204 -1.32 1.64 40.34
CA CYS A 204 -2.23 1.81 39.20
C CYS A 204 -3.34 0.75 39.16
N HIS A 205 -2.99 -0.52 39.40
CA HIS A 205 -3.93 -1.64 39.39
C HIS A 205 -3.62 -2.67 40.49
N GLY A 206 -2.89 -2.25 41.54
CA GLY A 206 -2.59 -3.08 42.71
C GLY A 206 -1.71 -4.30 42.42
N SER A 207 -0.65 -4.15 41.62
CA SER A 207 0.30 -5.26 41.40
C SER A 207 1.39 -5.27 42.47
N HIS A 208 1.67 -6.44 43.03
CA HIS A 208 2.64 -6.64 44.10
C HIS A 208 3.80 -7.52 43.65
N TYR A 209 5.01 -7.03 43.86
CA TYR A 209 6.25 -7.70 43.55
C TYR A 209 7.02 -8.01 44.84
N ASP A 210 7.79 -9.11 44.81
CA ASP A 210 8.74 -9.42 45.87
C ASP A 210 10.03 -8.58 45.77
N ALA A 211 10.94 -8.72 46.74
CA ALA A 211 12.21 -7.99 46.78
C ALA A 211 13.13 -8.26 45.57
N SER A 212 12.93 -9.40 44.89
CA SER A 212 13.64 -9.74 43.64
C SER A 212 12.96 -9.22 42.37
N GLY A 213 11.85 -8.47 42.50
CA GLY A 213 11.10 -7.93 41.37
C GLY A 213 10.17 -8.95 40.67
N ARG A 214 9.88 -10.10 41.28
CA ARG A 214 8.96 -11.09 40.73
C ARG A 214 7.52 -10.78 41.10
N ILE A 215 6.61 -10.94 40.14
CA ILE A 215 5.19 -10.72 40.35
C ILE A 215 4.62 -11.81 41.28
N ARG A 216 3.86 -11.40 42.28
CA ARG A 216 3.19 -12.30 43.24
C ARG A 216 1.68 -12.18 43.20
N LYS A 217 1.15 -11.00 42.90
CA LYS A 217 -0.28 -10.70 42.91
C LYS A 217 -0.59 -9.52 42.01
N GLY A 218 -1.75 -9.56 41.35
CA GLY A 218 -2.26 -8.48 40.50
C GLY A 218 -2.34 -8.86 39.02
N PRO A 219 -2.76 -7.93 38.16
CA PRO A 219 -3.00 -8.17 36.72
C PRO A 219 -1.72 -8.24 35.86
N THR A 220 -0.55 -8.03 36.46
CA THR A 220 0.71 -7.99 35.71
C THR A 220 1.09 -9.39 35.20
N PRO A 221 1.45 -9.56 33.92
CA PRO A 221 1.76 -10.87 33.34
C PRO A 221 3.18 -11.37 33.62
N LEU A 222 4.15 -10.47 33.83
CA LEU A 222 5.58 -10.79 33.88
C LEU A 222 6.27 -10.19 35.11
N ASN A 223 7.43 -10.73 35.45
CA ASN A 223 8.32 -10.14 36.47
C ASN A 223 8.92 -8.82 35.94
N LEU A 224 9.48 -8.00 36.84
CA LEU A 224 10.27 -6.84 36.44
C LEU A 224 11.48 -7.30 35.62
N GLU A 225 11.75 -6.57 34.54
CA GLU A 225 12.85 -6.86 33.64
C GLU A 225 14.20 -6.57 34.34
N VAL A 226 15.16 -7.45 34.14
CA VAL A 226 16.55 -7.24 34.56
C VAL A 226 17.30 -6.72 33.34
N PRO A 227 17.78 -5.47 33.33
CA PRO A 227 18.54 -4.93 32.20
C PRO A 227 19.91 -5.60 32.11
N TYR A 228 20.57 -5.47 30.95
CA TYR A 228 21.97 -5.87 30.81
C TYR A 228 22.85 -4.98 31.70
N TYR A 229 23.80 -5.59 32.41
CA TYR A 229 24.76 -4.87 33.24
C TYR A 229 26.12 -5.57 33.23
N GLU A 230 27.17 -4.77 33.39
CA GLU A 230 28.56 -5.22 33.56
C GLU A 230 29.18 -4.49 34.75
N PHE A 231 30.01 -5.21 35.51
CA PHE A 231 30.79 -4.65 36.62
C PHE A 231 32.25 -4.50 36.17
N PRO A 232 32.66 -3.32 35.65
CA PRO A 232 34.06 -3.08 35.29
C PRO A 232 34.98 -3.03 36.52
N ASP A 233 34.51 -2.48 37.64
CA ASP A 233 35.23 -2.33 38.91
C ASP A 233 34.31 -2.71 40.09
N ASP A 234 34.86 -2.95 41.28
CA ASP A 234 34.10 -3.37 42.48
C ASP A 234 33.02 -2.34 42.92
N ASP A 235 33.24 -1.05 42.64
CA ASP A 235 32.36 0.05 43.04
C ASP A 235 31.55 0.65 41.87
N MET A 236 31.67 0.07 40.68
CA MET A 236 31.08 0.63 39.45
C MET A 236 30.27 -0.41 38.69
N VAL A 237 29.05 -0.03 38.30
CA VAL A 237 28.21 -0.83 37.40
C VAL A 237 27.78 -0.01 36.20
N ILE A 238 27.93 -0.59 35.02
CA ILE A 238 27.44 -0.03 33.76
C ILE A 238 26.17 -0.78 33.41
N VAL A 239 25.07 -0.05 33.21
CA VAL A 239 23.77 -0.63 32.84
C VAL A 239 23.41 -0.18 31.44
N GLY A 240 23.18 -1.11 30.50
CA GLY A 240 22.67 -0.80 29.16
C GLY A 240 23.12 -1.74 28.05
#